data_AF-A0A9E5ZBH5-F1
#
_entry.id   AF-A0A9E5ZBH5-F1
#
_cell.length_a   1.000
_cell.length_b   1.000
_cell.length_c   1.000
_cell.angle_alpha   90.00
_cell.angle_beta   90.00
_cell.angle_gamma   90.00
#
_symmetry.space_group_name_H-M   'P 1'
#
loop_
_entity.id
_entity.type
_entity.pdbx_description
1 polymer ?
#
loop_
_entity_poly.entity_id
_entity_poly.type
_entity_poly.pdbx_seq_one_letter_code
_entity_poly.pdbx_strand_id
1 'polypeptide(L)'
;MGTINPFKGNSVYLPSVKWFQYDFCPTMTMEEARIEYNKFVVPESRNNPRRSRKKTEKIDFQKPHKPLLIIAGEKDHVIPSSLNRKNYNAYKNQQSKIDFKEFSGRTHYICGQENWEDVATYISE
;
A
#
# COMPACT_ATOMS: atom_id res chain seq x y z
N MET A 1 -9.37 -2.20 9.54
CA MET A 1 -8.48 -1.04 9.31
C MET A 1 -8.74 0.07 10.33
N GLY A 2 -7.84 0.23 11.31
CA GLY A 2 -8.04 1.12 12.48
C GLY A 2 -8.09 2.62 12.17
N THR A 3 -7.49 3.05 11.05
CA THR A 3 -7.40 4.45 10.63
C THR A 3 -8.73 5.02 10.09
N ILE A 4 -9.55 4.20 9.44
CA ILE A 4 -10.78 4.65 8.75
C ILE A 4 -12.07 4.50 9.56
N ASN A 5 -12.00 4.06 10.83
CA ASN A 5 -13.17 3.92 11.69
C ASN A 5 -13.81 5.31 11.96
N PRO A 6 -15.06 5.58 11.53
CA PRO A 6 -15.68 6.90 11.64
C PRO A 6 -16.02 7.30 13.08
N PHE A 7 -16.10 6.35 14.01
CA PHE A 7 -16.47 6.59 15.41
C PHE A 7 -15.29 6.99 16.31
N LYS A 8 -14.05 6.99 15.78
CA LYS A 8 -12.83 7.27 16.56
C LYS A 8 -12.37 8.74 16.51
N GLY A 9 -13.20 9.65 16.00
CA GLY A 9 -12.86 11.08 15.88
C GLY A 9 -11.59 11.32 15.04
N ASN A 10 -10.85 12.39 15.33
CA ASN A 10 -9.68 12.85 14.55
C ASN A 10 -8.32 12.67 15.26
N SER A 11 -8.28 11.98 16.40
CA SER A 11 -7.02 11.72 17.08
C SER A 11 -6.07 10.91 16.19
N VAL A 12 -4.77 10.94 16.50
CA VAL A 12 -3.78 10.10 15.81
C VAL A 12 -4.04 8.62 16.09
N TYR A 13 -3.72 7.77 15.11
CA TYR A 13 -3.76 6.32 15.26
C TYR A 13 -2.34 5.78 15.33
N LEU A 14 -1.96 5.25 16.49
CA LEU A 14 -0.78 4.40 16.59
C LEU A 14 -1.25 2.95 16.43
N PRO A 15 -0.82 2.24 15.36
CA PRO A 15 -1.16 0.83 15.20
C PRO A 15 -0.55 0.00 16.32
N SER A 16 -1.18 -1.12 16.71
CA SER A 16 -0.55 -2.08 17.62
C SER A 16 0.44 -2.97 16.86
N VAL A 17 1.42 -3.57 17.55
CA VAL A 17 2.33 -4.55 16.94
C VAL A 17 1.56 -5.70 16.27
N LYS A 18 0.47 -6.17 16.90
CA LYS A 18 -0.39 -7.20 16.31
C LYS A 18 -1.04 -6.76 15.00
N TRP A 19 -1.49 -5.50 14.94
CA TRP A 19 -2.04 -4.92 13.72
C TRP A 19 -0.96 -4.81 12.64
N PHE A 20 0.22 -4.32 13.01
CA PHE A 20 1.35 -4.18 12.10
C PHE A 20 1.80 -5.52 11.51
N GLN A 21 1.94 -6.55 12.35
CA GLN A 21 2.27 -7.89 11.87
C GLN A 21 1.18 -8.43 10.94
N TYR A 22 -0.09 -8.35 11.31
CA TYR A 22 -1.16 -8.94 10.51
C TYR A 22 -1.42 -8.20 9.18
N ASP A 23 -1.50 -6.87 9.21
CA ASP A 23 -1.89 -6.08 8.04
C ASP A 23 -0.67 -5.64 7.20
N PHE A 24 0.47 -5.32 7.82
CA PHE A 24 1.64 -4.76 7.13
C PHE A 24 2.66 -5.83 6.73
N CYS A 25 2.95 -6.75 7.66
CA CYS A 25 4.01 -7.77 7.52
C CYS A 25 3.50 -9.22 7.75
N PRO A 26 2.40 -9.68 7.10
CA PRO A 26 1.76 -10.97 7.42
C PRO A 26 2.66 -12.20 7.23
N THR A 27 3.77 -12.07 6.50
CA THR A 27 4.74 -13.15 6.28
C THR A 27 5.83 -13.20 7.35
N MET A 28 5.91 -12.20 8.23
CA MET A 28 6.87 -12.16 9.35
C MET A 28 6.27 -12.78 10.60
N THR A 29 7.12 -13.35 11.44
CA THR A 29 6.77 -13.73 12.81
C THR A 29 6.47 -12.49 13.67
N MET A 30 5.83 -12.69 14.82
CA MET A 30 5.53 -11.59 15.76
C MET A 30 6.81 -10.91 16.29
N GLU A 31 7.90 -11.65 16.46
CA GLU A 31 9.16 -11.12 16.97
C GLU A 31 9.88 -10.26 15.91
N GLU A 32 9.97 -10.75 14.68
CA GLU A 32 10.50 -9.96 13.55
C GLU A 32 9.68 -8.70 13.34
N ALA A 33 8.35 -8.82 13.30
CA ALA A 33 7.46 -7.68 13.17
C ALA A 33 7.61 -6.69 14.33
N ARG A 34 7.90 -7.15 15.56
CA ARG A 34 8.15 -6.28 16.72
C ARG A 34 9.45 -5.50 16.58
N ILE A 35 10.51 -6.13 16.08
CA ILE A 35 11.78 -5.47 15.82
C ILE A 35 11.57 -4.33 14.81
N GLU A 36 10.92 -4.62 13.68
CA GLU A 36 10.67 -3.61 12.64
C GLU A 36 9.66 -2.55 13.08
N TYR A 37 8.65 -2.94 13.86
CA TYR A 37 7.71 -2.01 14.48
C TYR A 37 8.44 -0.94 15.32
N ASN A 38 9.37 -1.37 16.18
CA ASN A 38 10.10 -0.46 17.06
C ASN A 38 11.03 0.49 16.30
N LYS A 39 11.50 0.08 15.11
CA LYS A 39 12.38 0.91 14.27
C LYS A 39 11.58 1.96 13.46
N PHE A 40 10.44 1.57 12.90
CA PHE A 40 9.83 2.31 11.80
C PHE A 40 8.41 2.81 12.05
N VAL A 41 7.65 2.24 12.99
CA VAL A 41 6.26 2.62 13.17
C VAL A 41 6.14 3.97 13.88
N VAL A 42 5.38 4.87 13.26
CA VAL A 42 5.02 6.18 13.81
C VAL A 42 3.49 6.34 13.84
N PRO A 43 2.94 7.25 14.67
CA PRO A 43 1.51 7.55 14.64
C PRO A 43 1.06 8.10 13.28
N GLU A 44 -0.09 7.62 12.78
CA GLU A 44 -0.66 8.04 11.51
C GLU A 44 -1.90 8.93 11.70
N SER A 45 -2.13 9.85 10.76
CA SER A 45 -3.36 10.63 10.66
C SER A 45 -4.54 9.76 10.22
N ARG A 46 -5.66 9.82 10.94
CA ARG A 46 -6.92 9.21 10.50
C ARG A 46 -7.56 9.93 9.31
N ASN A 47 -7.21 11.19 9.08
CA ASN A 47 -7.89 12.03 8.10
C ASN A 47 -7.42 11.73 6.66
N ASN A 48 -6.15 11.36 6.48
CA ASN A 48 -5.60 11.05 5.15
C ASN A 48 -6.29 9.85 4.49
N PRO A 49 -6.34 8.65 5.09
CA PRO A 49 -7.01 7.50 4.48
C PRO A 49 -8.53 7.64 4.42
N ARG A 50 -9.16 8.47 5.27
CA ARG A 50 -10.59 8.79 5.13
C ARG A 50 -10.86 9.72 3.96
N ARG A 51 -9.93 10.63 3.67
CA ARG A 51 -10.09 11.63 2.60
C ARG A 51 -10.17 10.96 1.22
N SER A 52 -9.40 9.89 0.98
CA SER A 52 -9.43 9.12 -0.29
C SER A 52 -10.81 8.52 -0.62
N ARG A 53 -11.75 8.49 0.34
CA ARG A 53 -13.13 8.03 0.14
C ARG A 53 -14.10 9.16 -0.24
N LYS A 54 -13.67 10.42 -0.22
CA LYS A 54 -14.51 11.56 -0.58
C LYS A 54 -14.65 11.67 -2.10
N LYS A 55 -15.81 12.14 -2.55
CA LYS A 55 -16.07 12.41 -3.97
C LYS A 55 -15.09 13.41 -4.59
N THR A 56 -14.53 14.31 -3.78
CA THR A 56 -13.53 15.30 -4.21
C THR A 56 -12.19 14.69 -4.62
N GLU A 57 -11.90 13.47 -4.16
CA GLU A 57 -10.65 12.74 -4.49
C GLU A 57 -10.88 11.70 -5.60
N LYS A 58 -11.98 11.81 -6.35
CA LYS A 58 -12.28 10.87 -7.44
C LYS A 58 -11.22 11.00 -8.53
N ILE A 59 -10.63 9.86 -8.89
CA ILE A 59 -9.66 9.77 -9.98
C ILE A 59 -10.40 9.87 -11.32
N ASP A 60 -9.90 10.72 -12.21
CA ASP A 60 -10.28 10.72 -13.62
C ASP A 60 -9.32 9.81 -14.42
N PHE A 61 -9.75 8.58 -14.65
CA PHE A 61 -8.96 7.58 -15.36
C PHE A 61 -8.84 7.81 -16.88
N GLN A 62 -9.56 8.80 -17.44
CA GLN A 62 -9.47 9.16 -18.86
C GLN A 62 -8.37 10.20 -19.13
N LYS A 63 -7.98 10.94 -18.10
CA LYS A 63 -6.97 11.99 -18.21
C LYS A 63 -5.60 11.40 -18.62
N PRO A 64 -4.91 12.00 -19.60
CA PRO A 64 -3.53 11.62 -19.91
C PRO A 64 -2.62 11.74 -18.69
N HIS A 65 -1.70 10.79 -18.53
CA HIS A 65 -0.74 10.76 -17.44
C HIS A 65 0.67 10.45 -17.94
N LYS A 66 1.68 10.80 -17.12
CA LYS A 66 3.06 10.37 -17.34
C LYS A 66 3.18 8.85 -17.17
N PRO A 67 4.25 8.21 -17.68
CA PRO A 67 4.47 6.78 -17.46
C PRO A 67 4.24 6.40 -15.99
N LEU A 68 3.36 5.44 -15.77
CA LEU A 68 2.94 4.99 -14.43
C LEU A 68 3.16 3.49 -14.30
N LEU A 69 3.93 3.08 -13.30
CA LEU A 69 4.08 1.68 -12.92
C LEU A 69 3.37 1.45 -11.58
N ILE A 70 2.46 0.49 -11.53
CA ILE A 70 1.82 0.05 -10.29
C ILE A 70 2.48 -1.24 -9.82
N ILE A 71 3.11 -1.20 -8.65
CA ILE A 71 3.70 -2.36 -7.99
C ILE A 71 2.77 -2.83 -6.86
N ALA A 72 2.53 -4.14 -6.80
CA ALA A 72 1.70 -4.75 -5.78
C ALA A 72 2.37 -5.96 -5.14
N GLY A 73 2.19 -6.11 -3.82
CA GLY A 73 2.51 -7.34 -3.10
C GLY A 73 1.33 -8.30 -3.12
N GLU A 74 1.57 -9.57 -3.45
CA GLU A 74 0.54 -10.63 -3.44
C GLU A 74 -0.13 -10.78 -2.07
N LYS A 75 0.64 -10.59 -0.99
CA LYS A 75 0.20 -10.74 0.40
C LYS A 75 -0.06 -9.40 1.10
N ASP A 76 -0.25 -8.31 0.36
CA ASP A 76 -0.63 -7.01 0.93
C ASP A 76 -2.09 -7.02 1.41
N HIS A 77 -2.31 -6.79 2.72
CA HIS A 77 -3.66 -6.71 3.31
C HIS A 77 -4.17 -5.25 3.43
N VAL A 78 -3.30 -4.25 3.33
CA VAL A 78 -3.66 -2.82 3.43
C VAL A 78 -4.15 -2.30 2.08
N ILE A 79 -3.38 -2.53 1.01
CA ILE A 79 -3.68 -2.16 -0.38
C ILE A 79 -3.58 -3.43 -1.25
N PRO A 80 -4.63 -4.28 -1.26
CA PRO A 80 -4.56 -5.59 -1.89
C PRO A 80 -4.19 -5.54 -3.37
N SER A 81 -3.44 -6.53 -3.85
CA SER A 81 -3.06 -6.61 -5.27
C SER A 81 -4.26 -6.54 -6.23
N SER A 82 -5.40 -7.12 -5.85
CA SER A 82 -6.64 -7.05 -6.63
C SER A 82 -7.15 -5.61 -6.83
N LEU A 83 -6.97 -4.74 -5.83
CA LEU A 83 -7.28 -3.31 -5.94
C LEU A 83 -6.32 -2.61 -6.89
N ASN A 84 -5.02 -2.89 -6.79
CA ASN A 84 -4.00 -2.33 -7.68
C ASN A 84 -4.24 -2.76 -9.14
N ARG A 85 -4.57 -4.03 -9.39
CA ARG A 85 -4.95 -4.55 -10.70
C ARG A 85 -6.23 -3.89 -11.23
N LYS A 86 -7.22 -3.64 -10.38
CA LYS A 86 -8.43 -2.89 -10.75
C LYS A 86 -8.08 -1.45 -11.17
N ASN A 87 -7.18 -0.79 -10.46
CA ASN A 87 -6.71 0.54 -10.83
C ASN A 87 -5.99 0.52 -12.18
N TYR A 88 -5.06 -0.42 -12.39
CA TYR A 88 -4.38 -0.63 -13.68
C TYR A 88 -5.38 -0.75 -14.84
N ASN A 89 -6.39 -1.62 -14.71
CA ASN A 89 -7.42 -1.82 -15.73
C ASN A 89 -8.35 -0.60 -15.93
N ALA A 90 -8.45 0.29 -14.95
CA ALA A 90 -9.29 1.48 -15.03
C ALA A 90 -8.64 2.59 -15.87
N TYR A 91 -7.32 2.73 -15.82
CA TYR A 91 -6.58 3.63 -16.70
C TYR A 91 -6.61 3.11 -18.13
N LYS A 92 -7.19 3.91 -19.04
CA LYS A 92 -7.43 3.49 -20.45
C LYS A 92 -6.97 4.52 -21.47
N ASN A 93 -6.30 5.58 -21.04
CA ASN A 93 -5.83 6.62 -21.94
C ASN A 93 -4.77 6.05 -22.92
N GLN A 94 -5.08 6.03 -24.21
CA GLN A 94 -4.24 5.39 -25.23
C GLN A 94 -2.90 6.11 -25.48
N GLN A 95 -2.79 7.38 -25.08
CA GLN A 95 -1.57 8.17 -25.23
C GLN A 95 -0.65 8.06 -24.01
N SER A 96 -1.06 7.33 -22.97
CA SER A 96 -0.34 7.19 -21.71
C SER A 96 0.22 5.77 -21.57
N LYS A 97 1.44 5.65 -21.04
CA LYS A 97 2.03 4.36 -20.69
C LYS A 97 1.64 4.00 -19.27
N ILE A 98 1.04 2.83 -19.07
CA ILE A 98 0.81 2.25 -17.76
C ILE A 98 1.29 0.80 -17.75
N ASP A 99 1.84 0.36 -16.63
CA ASP A 99 2.22 -1.04 -16.41
C ASP A 99 1.87 -1.49 -14.99
N PHE A 100 1.79 -2.80 -14.78
CA PHE A 100 1.45 -3.41 -13.51
C PHE A 100 2.33 -4.63 -13.24
N LYS A 101 2.97 -4.64 -12.07
CA LYS A 101 3.77 -5.77 -11.58
C LYS A 101 3.29 -6.21 -10.21
N GLU A 102 2.89 -7.47 -10.14
CA GLU A 102 2.67 -8.16 -8.87
C GLU A 102 3.92 -8.97 -8.50
N PHE A 103 4.33 -8.90 -7.23
CA PHE A 103 5.41 -9.71 -6.68
C PHE A 103 4.85 -10.73 -5.69
N SER A 104 5.11 -12.01 -5.96
CA SER A 104 4.70 -13.11 -5.09
C SER A 104 5.40 -13.04 -3.73
N GLY A 105 4.69 -13.39 -2.67
CA GLY A 105 5.19 -13.38 -1.28
C GLY A 105 5.46 -11.99 -0.69
N ARG A 106 5.36 -10.91 -1.47
CA ARG A 106 5.55 -9.53 -0.97
C ARG A 106 4.29 -9.02 -0.27
N THR A 107 4.49 -8.22 0.78
CA THR A 107 3.44 -7.64 1.61
C THR A 107 3.38 -6.12 1.43
N HIS A 108 2.62 -5.43 2.28
CA HIS A 108 2.66 -3.96 2.32
C HIS A 108 4.04 -3.41 2.74
N TYR A 109 4.82 -4.20 3.45
CA TYR A 109 6.18 -3.88 3.89
C TYR A 109 7.25 -4.17 2.82
N ILE A 110 6.86 -4.27 1.55
CA ILE A 110 7.70 -4.69 0.42
C ILE A 110 9.10 -4.05 0.36
N CYS A 111 9.23 -2.77 0.74
CA CYS A 111 10.51 -2.05 0.72
C CYS A 111 11.44 -2.36 1.91
N GLY A 112 10.93 -2.98 2.97
CA GLY A 112 11.70 -3.37 4.15
C GLY A 112 11.79 -4.89 4.34
N GLN A 113 11.18 -5.68 3.46
CA GLN A 113 11.35 -7.13 3.46
C GLN A 113 12.75 -7.52 2.98
N GLU A 114 13.21 -8.70 3.38
CA GLU A 114 14.40 -9.32 2.79
C GLU A 114 14.29 -9.40 1.27
N ASN A 115 15.41 -9.20 0.55
CA ASN A 115 15.47 -9.16 -0.92
C ASN A 115 14.60 -8.04 -1.52
N TRP A 116 14.41 -6.90 -0.84
CA TRP A 116 13.72 -5.74 -1.41
C TRP A 116 14.43 -5.21 -2.66
N GLU A 117 15.72 -5.50 -2.81
CA GLU A 117 16.57 -5.18 -3.96
C GLU A 117 16.03 -5.78 -5.27
N ASP A 118 15.38 -6.94 -5.24
CA ASP A 118 14.73 -7.53 -6.42
C ASP A 118 13.63 -6.62 -6.97
N VAL A 119 12.88 -5.99 -6.06
CA VAL A 119 11.80 -5.06 -6.40
C VAL A 119 12.39 -3.78 -6.99
N ALA A 120 13.49 -3.29 -6.42
CA ALA A 120 14.19 -2.11 -6.92
C ALA A 120 14.85 -2.35 -8.29
N THR A 121 15.42 -3.53 -8.50
CA THR A 121 16.09 -3.92 -9.75
C THR A 121 15.10 -3.96 -10.90
N TYR A 122 13.91 -4.54 -10.69
CA TYR A 122 12.83 -4.57 -11.69
C TYR A 122 12.42 -3.17 -12.21
N ILE A 123 12.56 -2.12 -11.39
CA ILE A 123 12.21 -0.74 -11.77
C ILE A 123 13.36 -0.07 -12.55
N SER A 124 14.58 -0.57 -12.40
CA SER A 124 15.79 0.02 -12.97
C SER A 124 16.14 -0.53 -14.36
N GLU A 125 15.52 -1.65 -14.75
CA GLU A 125 15.59 -2.27 -16.08
C GLU A 125 14.56 -1.67 -17.06
#